data_AF-A0A940ZLP2-F1
#
_entry.id   AF-A0A940ZLP2-F1
#
_cell.length_a   1.000
_cell.length_b   1.000
_cell.length_c   1.000
_cell.angle_alpha   90.00
_cell.angle_beta   90.00
_cell.angle_gamma   90.00
#
_symmetry.space_group_name_H-M   'P 1'
#
loop_
_entity.id
_entity.type
_entity.pdbx_description
1 polymer ?
#
loop_
_entity_poly.entity_id
_entity_poly.type
_entity_poly.pdbx_seq_one_letter_code
_entity_poly.pdbx_strand_id
1 'polypeptide(L)'
;MVIARTRRAGSRPAGGKMALTLVCVIGFLFFACVGASFAQIPFTLKPKTADEAIDQLVWANRILANEGIFDFLGHISVRNPENPKTFFISRGIAPETVTKKDILEVDQEGKVLTKNPLGNPYSERIIHAAIYKMRPELNSVIHAHPQVVVAFTISEVQFKMVAHPLSIFYEGIPYFDGYIFKKGNGGMLIQTKEEGDLVANALGPKAIAMWMKGHGYNVTGPSIPNAVRAAIELRDGVNILMTAAQFGKVWSMSYEDAKYSASVLGTPERAWGAWLNRVKKNMPDMKTTP
;
A
#
# COMPACT_ATOMS: atom_id res chain seq x y z
N MET A 1 24.90 24.78 65.34
CA MET A 1 25.78 25.55 66.26
C MET A 1 27.18 25.52 65.66
N VAL A 2 27.50 26.43 64.73
CA VAL A 2 28.58 27.47 64.81
C VAL A 2 29.32 27.36 63.45
N ILE A 3 29.72 28.36 62.67
CA ILE A 3 29.59 29.82 62.58
C ILE A 3 29.92 30.17 61.10
N ALA A 4 29.32 31.24 60.58
CA ALA A 4 29.61 31.87 59.30
C ALA A 4 30.99 32.55 59.25
N ARG A 5 31.58 32.70 58.05
CA ARG A 5 32.43 33.87 57.74
C ARG A 5 32.18 34.38 56.32
N THR A 6 31.61 35.56 56.27
CA THR A 6 31.62 36.50 55.15
C THR A 6 32.92 37.33 55.19
N ARG A 7 33.40 37.77 54.02
CA ARG A 7 34.00 39.11 53.83
C ARG A 7 33.86 39.53 52.36
N ARG A 8 33.14 40.63 52.16
CA ARG A 8 33.12 41.45 50.94
C ARG A 8 34.26 42.48 51.03
N ALA A 9 34.76 42.92 49.88
CA ALA A 9 34.62 44.30 49.38
C ALA A 9 35.86 44.73 48.57
N GLY A 10 35.60 45.36 47.42
CA GLY A 10 36.61 46.00 46.58
C GLY A 10 36.03 46.42 45.24
N SER A 11 35.30 47.54 45.23
CA SER A 11 34.86 48.28 44.04
C SER A 11 35.97 49.26 43.63
N ARG A 12 36.22 49.57 42.35
CA ARG A 12 35.65 50.68 41.54
C ARG A 12 36.64 50.99 40.35
N PRO A 13 36.37 51.90 39.38
CA PRO A 13 36.03 51.50 38.00
C PRO A 13 36.83 52.21 36.88
N ALA A 14 36.36 51.97 35.63
CA ALA A 14 36.42 52.83 34.44
C ALA A 14 37.68 52.82 33.55
N GLY A 15 37.44 52.61 32.25
CA GLY A 15 38.42 52.79 31.18
C GLY A 15 37.91 52.24 29.86
N GLY A 16 37.11 53.02 29.13
CA GLY A 16 36.82 52.76 27.72
C GLY A 16 37.84 53.44 26.80
N LYS A 17 38.15 52.82 25.65
CA LYS A 17 38.29 53.44 24.31
C LYS A 17 38.67 52.41 23.24
N MET A 18 37.98 52.54 22.09
CA MET A 18 38.35 52.24 20.68
C MET A 18 38.84 50.82 20.32
N ALA A 19 38.04 50.01 19.60
CA ALA A 19 37.75 50.04 18.15
C ALA A 19 38.74 49.18 17.33
N LEU A 20 38.27 48.02 16.86
CA LEU A 20 38.74 47.43 15.60
C LEU A 20 37.66 46.52 15.01
N THR A 21 37.28 46.84 13.78
CA THR A 21 36.33 46.15 12.92
C THR A 21 36.88 44.77 12.52
N LEU A 22 36.08 43.71 12.65
CA LEU A 22 36.29 42.47 11.89
C LEU A 22 34.93 41.91 11.46
N VAL A 23 34.61 42.11 10.18
CA VAL A 23 33.48 41.48 9.51
C VAL A 23 33.84 40.01 9.29
N CYS A 24 33.24 39.11 10.05
CA CYS A 24 33.35 37.67 9.82
C CYS A 24 32.41 37.26 8.69
N VAL A 25 32.98 36.98 7.51
CA VAL A 25 32.29 36.30 6.42
C VAL A 25 32.22 34.82 6.78
N ILE A 26 31.06 34.36 7.25
CA ILE A 26 30.80 32.93 7.45
C ILE A 26 30.47 32.33 6.08
N GLY A 27 31.45 31.65 5.48
CA GLY A 27 31.24 30.85 4.29
C GLY A 27 30.36 29.63 4.59
N PHE A 28 29.21 29.56 3.94
CA PHE A 28 28.41 28.34 3.88
C PHE A 28 29.10 27.33 2.96
N LEU A 29 29.77 26.34 3.55
CA LEU A 29 30.20 25.13 2.84
C LEU A 29 28.96 24.28 2.53
N PHE A 30 28.44 24.43 1.32
CA PHE A 30 27.51 23.49 0.72
C PHE A 30 28.22 22.14 0.55
N PHE A 31 27.91 21.18 1.41
CA PHE A 31 28.16 19.77 1.11
C PHE A 31 27.23 19.37 -0.03
N ALA A 32 27.75 19.39 -1.26
CA ALA A 32 27.10 18.73 -2.38
C ALA A 32 27.17 17.22 -2.13
N CYS A 33 26.09 16.66 -1.57
CA CYS A 33 25.83 15.23 -1.68
C CYS A 33 25.77 14.91 -3.17
N VAL A 34 26.82 14.26 -3.67
CA VAL A 34 26.81 13.64 -5.00
C VAL A 34 25.73 12.57 -4.97
N GLY A 35 24.55 12.93 -5.49
CA GLY A 35 23.45 11.99 -5.66
C GLY A 35 23.93 10.86 -6.56
N ALA A 36 23.97 9.64 -6.03
CA ALA A 36 24.01 8.46 -6.87
C ALA A 36 22.81 8.57 -7.82
N SER A 37 23.08 8.74 -9.11
CA SER A 37 22.06 8.74 -10.14
C SER A 37 21.50 7.33 -10.22
N PHE A 38 20.45 7.07 -9.44
CA PHE A 38 19.60 5.91 -9.65
C PHE A 38 18.94 6.14 -11.00
N ALA A 39 19.31 5.33 -12.00
CA ALA A 39 18.57 5.28 -13.25
C ALA A 39 17.09 5.07 -12.90
N GLN A 40 16.30 6.13 -13.02
CA GLN A 40 14.87 6.09 -12.75
C GLN A 40 14.27 5.18 -13.81
N ILE A 41 13.90 3.97 -13.40
CA ILE A 41 12.94 3.17 -14.16
C ILE A 41 11.73 4.09 -14.38
N PRO A 42 11.17 4.21 -15.59
CA PRO A 42 9.99 5.03 -15.82
C PRO A 42 8.89 4.55 -14.87
N PHE A 43 8.66 5.34 -13.83
CA PHE A 43 7.65 5.13 -12.83
C PHE A 43 6.58 6.18 -13.07
N THR A 44 5.35 5.74 -13.29
CA THR A 44 4.19 6.63 -13.31
C THR A 44 3.21 6.19 -12.24
N LEU A 45 2.71 7.14 -11.46
CA LEU A 45 1.58 6.86 -10.58
C LEU A 45 0.31 6.57 -11.36
N LYS A 46 0.17 7.10 -12.58
CA LYS A 46 -1.03 6.92 -13.40
C LYS A 46 -0.59 6.59 -14.81
N PRO A 47 -0.58 5.31 -15.20
CA PRO A 47 -0.37 4.91 -16.58
C PRO A 47 -1.31 5.67 -17.51
N LYS A 48 -0.79 6.13 -18.65
CA LYS A 48 -1.57 6.86 -19.65
C LYS A 48 -2.05 5.94 -20.77
N THR A 49 -1.31 4.87 -21.04
CA THR A 49 -1.61 3.90 -22.09
C THR A 49 -1.90 2.52 -21.50
N ALA A 50 -2.55 1.67 -22.29
CA ALA A 50 -2.75 0.27 -21.91
C ALA A 50 -1.43 -0.47 -21.67
N ASP A 51 -0.42 -0.27 -22.52
CA ASP A 51 0.90 -0.93 -22.38
C ASP A 51 1.61 -0.50 -21.08
N GLU A 52 1.63 0.79 -20.73
CA GLU A 52 2.19 1.25 -19.45
C GLU A 52 1.48 0.63 -18.24
N ALA A 53 0.15 0.47 -18.34
CA ALA A 53 -0.65 -0.12 -17.27
C ALA A 53 -0.36 -1.61 -17.10
N ILE A 54 -0.24 -2.33 -18.21
CA ILE A 54 0.12 -3.75 -18.28
C ILE A 54 1.51 -3.97 -17.70
N ASP A 55 2.49 -3.14 -18.04
CA ASP A 55 3.87 -3.26 -17.57
C ASP A 55 3.95 -3.09 -16.06
N GLN A 56 3.29 -2.04 -15.57
CA GLN A 56 3.20 -1.78 -14.15
C GLN A 56 2.46 -2.89 -13.41
N LEU A 57 1.43 -3.50 -14.03
CA LEU A 57 0.68 -4.61 -13.46
C LEU A 57 1.54 -5.88 -13.36
N VAL A 58 2.38 -6.17 -14.36
CA VAL A 58 3.35 -7.27 -14.31
C VAL A 58 4.30 -7.06 -13.13
N TRP A 59 4.89 -5.87 -13.01
CA TRP A 59 5.74 -5.52 -11.86
C TRP A 59 5.02 -5.71 -10.52
N ALA A 60 3.77 -5.28 -10.43
CA ALA A 60 3.00 -5.39 -9.19
C ALA A 60 2.77 -6.84 -8.75
N ASN A 61 2.46 -7.75 -9.68
CA ASN A 61 2.35 -9.17 -9.38
C ASN A 61 3.67 -9.72 -8.79
N ARG A 62 4.80 -9.39 -9.43
CA ARG A 62 6.13 -9.82 -8.98
C ARG A 62 6.52 -9.23 -7.63
N ILE A 63 6.21 -7.96 -7.40
CA ILE A 63 6.43 -7.28 -6.12
C ILE A 63 5.61 -7.95 -5.02
N LEU A 64 4.30 -8.10 -5.21
CA LEU A 64 3.41 -8.64 -4.18
C LEU A 64 3.77 -10.10 -3.83
N ALA A 65 4.20 -10.90 -4.80
CA ALA A 65 4.76 -12.22 -4.54
C ALA A 65 6.06 -12.15 -3.73
N ASN A 66 7.02 -11.31 -4.15
CA ASN A 66 8.31 -11.16 -3.46
C ASN A 66 8.19 -10.63 -2.02
N GLU A 67 7.23 -9.76 -1.75
CA GLU A 67 6.99 -9.17 -0.42
C GLU A 67 6.15 -10.08 0.51
N GLY A 68 5.79 -11.28 0.02
CA GLY A 68 5.01 -12.27 0.77
C GLY A 68 3.56 -11.84 1.01
N ILE A 69 3.01 -11.04 0.09
CA ILE A 69 1.59 -10.64 0.11
C ILE A 69 0.75 -11.61 -0.69
N PHE A 70 1.21 -11.98 -1.88
CA PHE A 70 0.57 -13.00 -2.70
C PHE A 70 1.09 -14.38 -2.35
N ASP A 71 0.13 -15.28 -2.14
CA ASP A 71 0.29 -16.71 -2.33
C ASP A 71 0.04 -17.05 -3.81
N PHE A 72 -0.33 -18.31 -4.10
CA PHE A 72 -0.66 -18.75 -5.46
C PHE A 72 -2.08 -18.37 -5.93
N LEU A 73 -2.90 -17.71 -5.09
CA LEU A 73 -4.29 -17.34 -5.38
C LEU A 73 -4.53 -15.83 -5.39
N GLY A 74 -3.64 -15.02 -4.80
CA GLY A 74 -3.75 -13.57 -4.78
C GLY A 74 -3.69 -12.93 -6.17
N HIS A 75 -4.44 -11.84 -6.37
CA HIS A 75 -4.52 -11.16 -7.65
C HIS A 75 -4.72 -9.65 -7.53
N ILE A 76 -4.09 -8.92 -8.47
CA ILE A 76 -4.18 -7.47 -8.63
C ILE A 76 -4.72 -7.13 -10.02
N SER A 77 -5.49 -6.05 -10.11
CA SER A 77 -5.92 -5.45 -11.37
C SER A 77 -5.59 -3.98 -11.47
N VAL A 78 -5.66 -3.45 -12.70
CA VAL A 78 -5.62 -2.02 -12.98
C VAL A 78 -6.70 -1.64 -13.99
N ARG A 79 -7.41 -0.53 -13.75
CA ARG A 79 -8.40 0.02 -14.69
C ARG A 79 -7.69 0.40 -15.98
N ASN A 80 -8.29 0.08 -17.12
CA ASN A 80 -7.74 0.46 -18.41
C ASN A 80 -7.79 2.00 -18.55
N PRO A 81 -6.64 2.70 -18.69
CA PRO A 81 -6.60 4.17 -18.78
C PRO A 81 -7.19 4.70 -20.09
N GLU A 82 -7.29 3.88 -21.12
CA GLU A 82 -7.85 4.23 -22.43
C GLU A 82 -9.34 3.90 -22.52
N ASN A 83 -9.82 2.96 -21.70
CA ASN A 83 -11.23 2.59 -21.60
C ASN A 83 -11.63 2.32 -20.14
N PRO A 84 -12.18 3.30 -19.40
CA PRO A 84 -12.47 3.14 -17.98
C PRO A 84 -13.58 2.11 -17.66
N LYS A 85 -14.25 1.53 -18.68
CA LYS A 85 -15.23 0.45 -18.53
C LYS A 85 -14.60 -0.96 -18.51
N THR A 86 -13.28 -1.06 -18.70
CA THR A 86 -12.55 -2.32 -18.63
C THR A 86 -11.36 -2.20 -17.68
N PHE A 87 -10.78 -3.34 -17.34
CA PHE A 87 -9.58 -3.44 -16.52
C PHE A 87 -8.71 -4.61 -16.95
N PHE A 88 -7.43 -4.53 -16.58
CA PHE A 88 -6.43 -5.56 -16.81
C PHE A 88 -6.19 -6.36 -15.53
N ILE A 89 -6.08 -7.68 -15.67
CA ILE A 89 -5.77 -8.65 -14.61
C ILE A 89 -5.02 -9.83 -15.23
N SER A 90 -4.11 -10.49 -14.50
CA SER A 90 -3.49 -11.72 -15.02
C SER A 90 -4.50 -12.87 -15.09
N ARG A 91 -4.23 -13.86 -15.94
CA ARG A 91 -4.86 -15.19 -15.83
C ARG A 91 -4.42 -15.88 -14.54
N GLY A 92 -5.09 -16.96 -14.17
CA GLY A 92 -4.70 -17.83 -13.06
C GLY A 92 -3.36 -18.51 -13.34
N ILE A 93 -2.29 -17.94 -12.79
CA ILE A 93 -0.93 -18.48 -12.79
C ILE A 93 -0.20 -17.96 -11.54
N ALA A 94 0.85 -18.66 -11.11
CA ALA A 94 1.77 -18.23 -10.07
C ALA A 94 2.19 -16.75 -10.29
N PRO A 95 1.86 -15.83 -9.35
CA PRO A 95 2.07 -14.40 -9.54
C PRO A 95 3.54 -14.02 -9.79
N GLU A 96 4.48 -14.79 -9.26
CA GLU A 96 5.91 -14.64 -9.48
C GLU A 96 6.38 -14.99 -10.90
N THR A 97 5.49 -15.46 -11.78
CA THR A 97 5.78 -15.82 -13.18
C THR A 97 4.97 -15.03 -14.21
N VAL A 98 4.09 -14.12 -13.77
CA VAL A 98 3.23 -13.31 -14.64
C VAL A 98 4.08 -12.48 -15.63
N THR A 99 3.70 -12.48 -16.90
CA THR A 99 4.27 -11.65 -17.98
C THR A 99 3.17 -10.88 -18.71
N LYS A 100 3.52 -9.98 -19.64
CA LYS A 100 2.53 -9.26 -20.47
C LYS A 100 1.55 -10.21 -21.18
N LYS A 101 2.03 -11.38 -21.62
CA LYS A 101 1.23 -12.39 -22.36
C LYS A 101 0.13 -13.03 -21.51
N ASP A 102 0.25 -12.92 -20.18
CA ASP A 102 -0.69 -13.49 -19.23
C ASP A 102 -1.80 -12.51 -18.84
N ILE A 103 -1.71 -11.24 -19.28
CA ILE A 103 -2.67 -10.21 -18.93
C ILE A 103 -3.92 -10.30 -19.81
N LEU A 104 -5.05 -10.30 -19.14
CA LEU A 104 -6.40 -10.35 -19.70
C LEU A 104 -7.06 -8.99 -19.52
N GLU A 105 -7.84 -8.57 -20.51
CA GLU A 105 -8.79 -7.48 -20.41
C GLU A 105 -10.17 -8.03 -20.03
N VAL A 106 -10.82 -7.39 -19.07
CA VAL A 106 -12.11 -7.79 -18.49
C VAL A 106 -13.02 -6.56 -18.39
N ASP A 107 -14.31 -6.70 -18.65
CA ASP A 107 -15.30 -5.64 -18.45
C ASP A 107 -15.82 -5.54 -17.01
N GLN A 108 -16.61 -4.50 -16.73
CA GLN A 108 -17.24 -4.26 -15.41
C GLN A 108 -18.32 -5.28 -15.02
N GLU A 109 -18.63 -6.22 -15.91
CA GLU A 109 -19.51 -7.37 -15.66
C GLU A 109 -18.71 -8.65 -15.37
N GLY A 110 -17.37 -8.58 -15.44
CA GLY A 110 -16.49 -9.72 -15.20
C GLY A 110 -16.35 -10.65 -16.41
N LYS A 111 -16.74 -10.22 -17.61
CA LYS A 111 -16.53 -10.97 -18.85
C LYS A 111 -15.14 -10.70 -19.41
N VAL A 112 -14.42 -11.76 -19.73
CA VAL A 112 -13.10 -11.67 -20.37
C VAL A 112 -13.27 -11.27 -21.83
N LEU A 113 -12.57 -10.21 -22.25
CA LEU A 113 -12.58 -9.65 -23.60
C LEU A 113 -11.40 -10.13 -24.44
N THR A 114 -10.29 -10.53 -23.79
CA THR A 114 -9.12 -11.11 -24.46
C THR A 114 -9.50 -12.36 -25.24
N LYS A 115 -9.17 -12.38 -26.53
CA LYS A 115 -9.38 -13.55 -27.40
C LYS A 115 -8.28 -14.58 -27.18
N ASN A 116 -8.65 -15.87 -27.15
CA ASN A 116 -7.72 -17.00 -27.03
C ASN A 116 -6.71 -16.87 -25.88
N PRO A 117 -7.16 -16.72 -24.62
CA PRO A 117 -6.26 -16.56 -23.48
C PRO A 117 -5.39 -17.82 -23.28
N LEU A 118 -4.17 -17.64 -22.80
CA LEU A 118 -3.22 -18.74 -22.53
C LEU A 118 -3.62 -19.65 -21.35
N GLY A 119 -4.70 -19.30 -20.65
CA GLY A 119 -5.23 -20.09 -19.54
C GLY A 119 -6.49 -19.47 -18.96
N ASN A 120 -6.98 -20.05 -17.87
CA ASN A 120 -8.23 -19.64 -17.25
C ASN A 120 -8.07 -18.32 -16.48
N PRO A 121 -9.07 -17.42 -16.51
CA PRO A 121 -9.07 -16.24 -15.65
C PRO A 121 -9.28 -16.63 -14.18
N TYR A 122 -8.91 -15.76 -13.25
CA TYR A 122 -9.35 -15.89 -11.86
C TYR A 122 -10.88 -15.93 -11.79
N SER A 123 -11.43 -16.88 -11.03
CA SER A 123 -12.89 -16.94 -10.80
C SER A 123 -13.37 -15.70 -10.06
N GLU A 124 -12.54 -15.16 -9.15
CA GLU A 124 -12.87 -14.03 -8.29
C GLU A 124 -12.58 -12.65 -8.88
N ARG A 125 -12.29 -12.60 -10.19
CA ARG A 125 -12.24 -11.32 -10.94
C ARG A 125 -13.53 -10.50 -10.80
N ILE A 126 -14.63 -11.15 -10.39
CA ILE A 126 -15.91 -10.50 -10.09
C ILE A 126 -15.79 -9.48 -8.96
N ILE A 127 -14.92 -9.71 -7.96
CA ILE A 127 -14.60 -8.73 -6.92
C ILE A 127 -14.13 -7.41 -7.55
N HIS A 128 -13.18 -7.52 -8.49
CA HIS A 128 -12.58 -6.37 -9.16
C HIS A 128 -13.62 -5.63 -10.02
N ALA A 129 -14.39 -6.38 -10.81
CA ALA A 129 -15.44 -5.84 -11.66
C ALA A 129 -16.48 -5.04 -10.85
N ALA A 130 -16.97 -5.61 -9.76
CA ALA A 130 -17.97 -4.98 -8.89
C ALA A 130 -17.43 -3.72 -8.20
N ILE A 131 -16.21 -3.78 -7.64
CA ILE A 131 -15.55 -2.62 -7.02
C ILE A 131 -15.34 -1.50 -8.05
N TYR A 132 -14.80 -1.81 -9.23
CA TYR A 132 -14.59 -0.79 -10.26
C TYR A 132 -15.88 -0.17 -10.79
N LYS A 133 -16.98 -0.93 -10.81
CA LYS A 133 -18.31 -0.45 -11.21
C LYS A 133 -18.88 0.51 -10.17
N MET A 134 -18.72 0.20 -8.88
CA MET A 134 -19.24 1.01 -7.78
C MET A 134 -18.39 2.24 -7.47
N ARG A 135 -17.07 2.14 -7.70
CA ARG A 135 -16.08 3.16 -7.31
C ARG A 135 -15.26 3.59 -8.54
N PRO A 136 -15.81 4.45 -9.41
CA PRO A 136 -15.18 4.85 -10.67
C PRO A 136 -13.85 5.60 -10.49
N GLU A 137 -13.60 6.19 -9.31
CA GLU A 137 -12.38 6.91 -8.98
C GLU A 137 -11.18 6.00 -8.62
N LEU A 138 -11.43 4.72 -8.33
CA LEU A 138 -10.40 3.73 -8.05
C LEU A 138 -9.81 3.18 -9.35
N ASN A 139 -8.48 2.97 -9.35
CA ASN A 139 -7.76 2.44 -10.52
C ASN A 139 -7.04 1.13 -10.25
N SER A 140 -6.86 0.69 -9.01
CA SER A 140 -6.30 -0.61 -8.71
C SER A 140 -7.05 -1.30 -7.58
N VAL A 141 -7.21 -2.61 -7.71
CA VAL A 141 -7.85 -3.48 -6.73
C VAL A 141 -6.95 -4.70 -6.53
N ILE A 142 -6.73 -5.08 -5.28
CA ILE A 142 -5.94 -6.23 -4.83
C ILE A 142 -6.83 -7.11 -3.97
N HIS A 143 -6.77 -8.41 -4.21
CA HIS A 143 -7.24 -9.44 -3.28
C HIS A 143 -6.07 -10.33 -2.90
N ALA A 144 -5.90 -10.59 -1.61
CA ALA A 144 -4.77 -11.35 -1.10
C ALA A 144 -5.08 -12.05 0.22
N HIS A 145 -4.30 -13.09 0.52
CA HIS A 145 -4.46 -13.95 1.69
C HIS A 145 -3.21 -14.03 2.58
N PRO A 146 -2.56 -12.92 3.01
CA PRO A 146 -1.46 -13.02 3.96
C PRO A 146 -1.91 -13.79 5.21
N GLN A 147 -1.17 -14.81 5.62
CA GLN A 147 -1.59 -15.72 6.69
C GLN A 147 -1.95 -15.00 8.00
N VAL A 148 -1.15 -13.98 8.37
CA VAL A 148 -1.42 -13.17 9.57
C VAL A 148 -2.72 -12.38 9.45
N VAL A 149 -3.07 -11.93 8.24
CA VAL A 149 -4.34 -11.25 7.97
C VAL A 149 -5.49 -12.23 8.12
N VAL A 150 -5.41 -13.42 7.51
CA VAL A 150 -6.46 -14.44 7.63
C VAL A 150 -6.68 -14.83 9.09
N ALA A 151 -5.60 -15.02 9.86
CA ALA A 151 -5.66 -15.27 11.29
C ALA A 151 -6.30 -14.11 12.07
N PHE A 152 -5.97 -12.87 11.71
CA PHE A 152 -6.59 -11.67 12.30
C PHE A 152 -8.08 -11.61 11.99
N THR A 153 -8.51 -11.87 10.75
CA THR A 153 -9.92 -11.75 10.39
C THR A 153 -10.74 -12.74 11.21
N ILE A 154 -10.30 -13.97 11.45
CA ILE A 154 -11.07 -14.94 12.26
C ILE A 154 -11.02 -14.70 13.79
N SER A 155 -10.40 -13.61 14.25
CA SER A 155 -10.27 -13.28 15.67
C SER A 155 -11.27 -12.20 16.14
N GLU A 156 -11.38 -12.01 17.46
CA GLU A 156 -12.14 -10.90 18.05
C GLU A 156 -11.30 -9.61 18.21
N VAL A 157 -10.04 -9.62 17.77
CA VAL A 157 -9.13 -8.48 17.91
C VAL A 157 -9.59 -7.34 17.01
N GLN A 158 -9.77 -6.16 17.60
CA GLN A 158 -10.08 -4.95 16.84
C GLN A 158 -8.81 -4.38 16.20
N PHE A 159 -8.87 -4.07 14.89
CA PHE A 159 -7.77 -3.40 14.22
C PHE A 159 -7.55 -2.02 14.82
N LYS A 160 -6.28 -1.66 15.04
CA LYS A 160 -5.87 -0.39 15.61
C LYS A 160 -4.87 0.29 14.68
N MET A 161 -4.94 1.61 14.60
CA MET A 161 -3.98 2.43 13.84
C MET A 161 -2.70 2.60 14.67
N VAL A 162 -1.93 1.51 14.78
CA VAL A 162 -0.78 1.37 15.68
C VAL A 162 0.53 1.95 15.14
N ALA A 163 0.55 2.41 13.88
CA ALA A 163 1.75 2.93 13.24
C ALA A 163 1.42 4.03 12.23
N HIS A 164 2.32 4.99 12.09
CA HIS A 164 2.17 6.14 11.19
C HIS A 164 1.77 5.76 9.75
N PRO A 165 2.36 4.73 9.10
CA PRO A 165 1.95 4.36 7.73
C PRO A 165 0.51 3.86 7.61
N LEU A 166 -0.06 3.28 8.67
CA LEU A 166 -1.45 2.81 8.69
C LEU A 166 -2.47 3.96 8.65
N SER A 167 -2.02 5.19 8.82
CA SER A 167 -2.86 6.38 8.75
C SER A 167 -3.69 6.47 7.47
N ILE A 168 -3.25 5.89 6.34
CA ILE A 168 -4.03 5.85 5.09
C ILE A 168 -5.40 5.17 5.22
N PHE A 169 -5.60 4.36 6.27
CA PHE A 169 -6.86 3.68 6.55
C PHE A 169 -7.75 4.44 7.53
N TYR A 170 -7.55 5.75 7.72
CA TYR A 170 -8.29 6.57 8.69
C TYR A 170 -9.81 6.59 8.50
N GLU A 171 -10.32 6.34 7.28
CA GLU A 171 -11.77 6.18 7.01
C GLU A 171 -12.34 4.84 7.52
N GLY A 172 -11.51 4.00 8.14
CA GLY A 172 -11.87 2.69 8.64
C GLY A 172 -11.64 1.56 7.62
N ILE A 173 -11.71 0.34 8.13
CA ILE A 173 -11.59 -0.88 7.34
C ILE A 173 -12.82 -1.74 7.62
N PRO A 174 -13.86 -1.71 6.76
CA PRO A 174 -15.04 -2.53 6.92
C PRO A 174 -14.69 -4.02 6.89
N TYR A 175 -15.67 -4.80 7.31
CA TYR A 175 -15.52 -6.22 7.55
C TYR A 175 -16.63 -6.96 6.80
N PHE A 176 -16.25 -7.91 5.94
CA PHE A 176 -17.16 -8.70 5.12
C PHE A 176 -17.24 -10.15 5.62
N ASP A 177 -18.46 -10.59 5.93
CA ASP A 177 -18.79 -11.97 6.30
C ASP A 177 -20.08 -12.47 5.61
N GLY A 178 -20.59 -11.73 4.63
CA GLY A 178 -21.83 -11.99 3.90
C GLY A 178 -21.71 -13.03 2.78
N TYR A 179 -21.00 -14.15 3.02
CA TYR A 179 -20.82 -15.21 2.03
C TYR A 179 -22.11 -15.98 1.75
N ILE A 180 -22.29 -16.42 0.50
CA ILE A 180 -23.46 -17.18 0.08
C ILE A 180 -23.15 -18.68 0.05
N PHE A 181 -23.58 -19.42 1.08
CA PHE A 181 -23.41 -20.88 1.12
C PHE A 181 -24.61 -21.59 0.49
N LYS A 182 -24.48 -21.99 -0.78
CA LYS A 182 -25.48 -22.79 -1.51
C LYS A 182 -24.81 -23.99 -2.18
N LYS A 183 -25.51 -25.13 -2.26
CA LYS A 183 -24.99 -26.33 -2.95
C LYS A 183 -24.66 -25.98 -4.41
N GLY A 184 -23.43 -26.26 -4.82
CA GLY A 184 -22.95 -25.94 -6.18
C GLY A 184 -22.35 -24.53 -6.33
N ASN A 185 -22.26 -23.74 -5.26
CA ASN A 185 -21.52 -22.47 -5.24
C ASN A 185 -20.05 -22.67 -4.83
N GLY A 186 -19.19 -21.66 -5.06
CA GLY A 186 -17.76 -21.66 -4.75
C GLY A 186 -17.40 -21.60 -3.26
N GLY A 187 -18.34 -21.87 -2.35
CA GLY A 187 -18.12 -21.77 -0.90
C GLY A 187 -17.93 -20.32 -0.46
N MET A 188 -16.71 -19.96 -0.07
CA MET A 188 -16.33 -18.58 0.33
C MET A 188 -15.79 -17.74 -0.83
N LEU A 189 -15.66 -18.33 -2.02
CA LEU A 189 -15.23 -17.61 -3.21
C LEU A 189 -16.32 -16.66 -3.71
N ILE A 190 -15.91 -15.55 -4.31
CA ILE A 190 -16.80 -14.53 -4.87
C ILE A 190 -16.84 -14.69 -6.40
N GLN A 191 -17.78 -15.47 -6.92
CA GLN A 191 -17.76 -15.92 -8.33
C GLN A 191 -18.97 -15.45 -9.13
N THR A 192 -19.99 -14.92 -8.46
CA THR A 192 -21.22 -14.43 -9.08
C THR A 192 -21.38 -12.94 -8.91
N LYS A 193 -22.17 -12.32 -9.80
CA LYS A 193 -22.48 -10.89 -9.72
C LYS A 193 -23.11 -10.50 -8.38
N GLU A 194 -24.01 -11.33 -7.85
CA GLU A 194 -24.67 -11.09 -6.56
C GLU A 194 -23.63 -10.99 -5.42
N GLU A 195 -22.68 -11.92 -5.36
CA GLU A 195 -21.62 -11.91 -4.35
C GLU A 195 -20.66 -10.71 -4.54
N GLY A 196 -20.32 -10.38 -5.79
CA GLY A 196 -19.53 -9.20 -6.10
C GLY A 196 -20.20 -7.90 -5.64
N ASP A 197 -21.51 -7.77 -5.86
CA ASP A 197 -22.28 -6.61 -5.41
C ASP A 197 -22.28 -6.51 -3.87
N LEU A 198 -22.39 -7.64 -3.15
CA LEU A 198 -22.29 -7.66 -1.68
C LEU A 198 -20.91 -7.19 -1.19
N VAL A 199 -19.84 -7.67 -1.81
CA VAL A 199 -18.45 -7.26 -1.52
C VAL A 199 -18.23 -5.77 -1.77
N ALA A 200 -18.67 -5.27 -2.93
CA ALA A 200 -18.51 -3.86 -3.25
C ALA A 200 -19.32 -2.96 -2.30
N ASN A 201 -20.55 -3.36 -1.96
CA ASN A 201 -21.38 -2.62 -0.99
C ASN A 201 -20.73 -2.59 0.40
N ALA A 202 -20.13 -3.70 0.84
CA ALA A 202 -19.45 -3.79 2.13
C ALA A 202 -18.19 -2.89 2.20
N LEU A 203 -17.45 -2.73 1.10
CA LEU A 203 -16.33 -1.78 1.02
C LEU A 203 -16.82 -0.33 1.22
N GLY A 204 -18.03 -0.02 0.74
CA GLY A 204 -18.64 1.29 0.89
C GLY A 204 -17.93 2.40 0.10
N PRO A 205 -18.28 3.67 0.36
CA PRO A 205 -17.87 4.80 -0.50
C PRO A 205 -16.52 5.43 -0.14
N LYS A 206 -15.95 5.13 1.03
CA LYS A 206 -14.76 5.83 1.55
C LYS A 206 -13.57 4.93 1.83
N ALA A 207 -13.82 3.73 2.37
CA ALA A 207 -12.73 2.83 2.71
C ALA A 207 -11.95 2.41 1.46
N ILE A 208 -10.64 2.21 1.65
CA ILE A 208 -9.70 1.72 0.64
C ILE A 208 -9.23 0.28 0.92
N ALA A 209 -9.72 -0.31 2.00
CA ALA A 209 -9.43 -1.69 2.36
C ALA A 209 -10.67 -2.31 3.01
N MET A 210 -10.77 -3.63 2.95
CA MET A 210 -11.84 -4.39 3.60
C MET A 210 -11.29 -5.74 4.05
N TRP A 211 -11.62 -6.13 5.27
CA TRP A 211 -11.36 -7.48 5.77
C TRP A 211 -12.39 -8.46 5.21
N MET A 212 -11.96 -9.65 4.82
CA MET A 212 -12.84 -10.74 4.44
C MET A 212 -12.67 -11.89 5.44
N LYS A 213 -13.69 -12.16 6.26
CA LYS A 213 -13.66 -13.14 7.35
C LYS A 213 -13.22 -14.50 6.85
N GLY A 214 -12.14 -15.05 7.40
CA GLY A 214 -11.63 -16.37 7.03
C GLY A 214 -11.11 -16.50 5.59
N HIS A 215 -10.95 -15.39 4.87
CA HIS A 215 -10.57 -15.39 3.46
C HIS A 215 -9.32 -14.54 3.21
N GLY A 216 -9.31 -13.27 3.63
CA GLY A 216 -8.17 -12.38 3.39
C GLY A 216 -8.56 -10.91 3.50
N TYR A 217 -8.09 -10.09 2.55
CA TYR A 217 -8.57 -8.71 2.39
C TYR A 217 -8.81 -8.36 0.92
N ASN A 218 -9.53 -7.25 0.72
CA ASN A 218 -9.43 -6.44 -0.48
C ASN A 218 -8.76 -5.11 -0.14
N VAL A 219 -7.89 -4.63 -1.02
CA VAL A 219 -7.27 -3.30 -0.94
C VAL A 219 -7.44 -2.62 -2.28
N THR A 220 -7.72 -1.32 -2.25
CA THR A 220 -7.92 -0.51 -3.44
C THR A 220 -7.05 0.73 -3.39
N GLY A 221 -6.87 1.37 -4.54
CA GLY A 221 -6.14 2.62 -4.60
C GLY A 221 -6.38 3.39 -5.88
N PRO A 222 -6.00 4.69 -5.89
CA PRO A 222 -6.04 5.52 -7.09
C PRO A 222 -5.00 5.11 -8.14
N SER A 223 -4.12 4.17 -7.82
CA SER A 223 -3.14 3.56 -8.71
C SER A 223 -2.57 2.25 -8.15
N ILE A 224 -1.86 1.49 -9.01
CA ILE A 224 -1.15 0.27 -8.60
C ILE A 224 -0.18 0.55 -7.43
N PRO A 225 0.74 1.54 -7.48
CA PRO A 225 1.69 1.75 -6.39
C PRO A 225 1.02 2.08 -5.04
N ASN A 226 -0.09 2.81 -5.06
CA ASN A 226 -0.87 3.10 -3.85
C ASN A 226 -1.54 1.83 -3.29
N ALA A 227 -2.16 1.02 -4.15
CA ALA A 227 -2.78 -0.24 -3.72
C ALA A 227 -1.72 -1.23 -3.17
N VAL A 228 -0.58 -1.37 -3.85
CA VAL A 228 0.52 -2.25 -3.42
C VAL A 228 1.07 -1.81 -2.06
N ARG A 229 1.28 -0.50 -1.87
CA ARG A 229 1.69 0.05 -0.59
C ARG A 229 0.68 -0.28 0.51
N ALA A 230 -0.59 0.01 0.27
CA ALA A 230 -1.66 -0.25 1.23
C ALA A 230 -1.73 -1.74 1.59
N ALA A 231 -1.61 -2.64 0.62
CA ALA A 231 -1.59 -4.09 0.85
C ALA A 231 -0.45 -4.52 1.80
N ILE A 232 0.77 -4.04 1.55
CA ILE A 232 1.94 -4.35 2.39
C ILE A 232 1.80 -3.75 3.78
N GLU A 233 1.44 -2.47 3.87
CA GLU A 233 1.27 -1.77 5.14
C GLU A 233 0.16 -2.39 5.98
N LEU A 234 -0.93 -2.87 5.36
CA LEU A 234 -2.02 -3.51 6.08
C LEU A 234 -1.57 -4.83 6.72
N ARG A 235 -0.82 -5.67 5.99
CA ARG A 235 -0.20 -6.90 6.52
C ARG A 235 0.76 -6.58 7.66
N ASP A 236 1.65 -5.62 7.46
CA ASP A 236 2.63 -5.20 8.48
C ASP A 236 1.94 -4.60 9.71
N GLY A 237 0.84 -3.88 9.54
CA GLY A 237 0.04 -3.31 10.62
C GLY A 237 -0.55 -4.38 11.54
N VAL A 238 -1.03 -5.49 10.97
CA VAL A 238 -1.50 -6.64 11.75
C VAL A 238 -0.34 -7.26 12.54
N ASN A 239 0.84 -7.44 11.93
CA ASN A 239 2.02 -7.94 12.63
C ASN A 239 2.43 -7.03 13.81
N ILE A 240 2.44 -5.71 13.60
CA ILE A 240 2.75 -4.74 14.65
C ILE A 240 1.72 -4.82 15.78
N LEU A 241 0.42 -4.86 15.45
CA LEU A 241 -0.66 -4.97 16.43
C LEU A 241 -0.51 -6.25 17.28
N MET A 242 -0.30 -7.40 16.65
CA MET A 242 -0.13 -8.68 17.33
C MET A 242 1.11 -8.72 18.21
N THR A 243 2.21 -8.10 17.76
CA THR A 243 3.45 -7.99 18.55
C THR A 243 3.26 -7.05 19.74
N ALA A 244 2.65 -5.88 19.50
CA ALA A 244 2.39 -4.88 20.54
C ALA A 244 1.46 -5.42 21.64
N ALA A 245 0.47 -6.24 21.29
CA ALA A 245 -0.45 -6.85 22.24
C ALA A 245 0.24 -7.76 23.26
N GLN A 246 1.39 -8.36 22.92
CA GLN A 246 2.18 -9.17 23.85
C GLN A 246 2.87 -8.33 24.93
N PHE A 247 3.05 -7.03 24.70
CA PHE A 247 3.61 -6.09 25.67
C PHE A 247 2.54 -5.38 26.53
N GLY A 248 1.25 -5.68 26.32
CA GLY A 248 0.14 -5.16 27.11
C GLY A 248 -0.78 -4.19 26.34
N LYS A 249 -1.16 -3.07 26.98
CA LYS A 249 -2.15 -2.15 26.42
C LYS A 249 -1.62 -1.49 25.13
N VAL A 250 -2.31 -1.76 24.03
CA VAL A 250 -1.97 -1.21 22.70
C VAL A 250 -2.61 0.17 22.48
N TRP A 251 -1.76 1.17 22.20
CA TRP A 251 -2.13 2.50 21.73
C TRP A 251 -2.66 2.45 20.28
N SER A 252 -3.57 3.37 19.93
CA SER A 252 -4.05 3.58 18.57
C SER A 252 -4.13 5.07 18.31
N MET A 253 -3.77 5.51 17.09
CA MET A 253 -4.08 6.86 16.64
C MET A 253 -5.61 7.11 16.69
N SER A 254 -5.98 8.35 17.04
CA SER A 254 -7.36 8.83 16.88
C SER A 254 -7.69 9.04 15.40
N TYR A 255 -8.97 9.22 15.07
CA TYR A 255 -9.38 9.56 13.69
C TYR A 255 -8.70 10.83 13.19
N GLU A 256 -8.65 11.90 13.99
CA GLU A 256 -8.05 13.18 13.59
C GLU A 256 -6.53 13.07 13.42
N ASP A 257 -5.84 12.36 14.33
CA ASP A 257 -4.40 12.14 14.21
C ASP A 257 -4.05 11.29 12.99
N ALA A 258 -4.84 10.24 12.72
CA ALA A 258 -4.67 9.39 11.56
C ALA A 258 -4.94 10.17 10.27
N LYS A 259 -6.01 10.97 10.21
CA LYS A 259 -6.33 11.82 9.05
C LYS A 259 -5.23 12.85 8.76
N TYR A 260 -4.74 13.53 9.79
CA TYR A 260 -3.62 14.47 9.65
C TYR A 260 -2.35 13.74 9.18
N SER A 261 -2.02 12.62 9.83
CA SER A 261 -0.88 11.78 9.46
C SER A 261 -0.92 11.34 8.00
N ALA A 262 -2.09 10.91 7.51
CA ALA A 262 -2.28 10.51 6.12
C ALA A 262 -2.02 11.67 5.14
N SER A 263 -2.37 12.90 5.52
CA SER A 263 -2.18 14.11 4.68
C SER A 263 -0.71 14.50 4.48
N VAL A 264 0.16 14.13 5.42
CA VAL A 264 1.60 14.43 5.36
C VAL A 264 2.43 13.21 4.96
N LEU A 265 1.78 12.07 4.77
CA LEU A 265 2.42 10.83 4.36
C LEU A 265 2.93 10.97 2.93
N GLY A 266 4.21 10.67 2.72
CA GLY A 266 4.84 10.76 1.41
C GLY A 266 4.20 9.84 0.37
N THR A 267 4.58 10.03 -0.90
CA THR A 267 4.07 9.24 -2.02
C THR A 267 4.72 7.84 -2.09
N PRO A 268 4.08 6.83 -2.74
CA PRO A 268 4.59 5.45 -2.76
C PRO A 268 5.88 5.26 -3.60
N GLU A 269 6.36 6.28 -4.31
CA GLU A 269 7.50 6.30 -5.25
C GLU A 269 8.75 5.65 -4.64
N ARG A 270 9.10 6.08 -3.42
CA ARG A 270 10.29 5.60 -2.72
C ARG A 270 10.16 4.11 -2.39
N ALA A 271 8.99 3.69 -1.92
CA ALA A 271 8.72 2.31 -1.59
C ALA A 271 8.72 1.44 -2.86
N TRP A 272 8.10 1.93 -3.94
CA TRP A 272 8.09 1.28 -5.24
C TRP A 272 9.49 1.03 -5.79
N GLY A 273 10.36 2.04 -5.79
CA GLY A 273 11.75 1.88 -6.20
C GLY A 273 12.51 0.83 -5.38
N ALA A 274 12.25 0.76 -4.07
CA ALA A 274 12.84 -0.26 -3.20
C ALA A 274 12.34 -1.67 -3.53
N TRP A 275 11.04 -1.84 -3.81
CA TRP A 275 10.46 -3.12 -4.22
C TRP A 275 10.98 -3.59 -5.57
N LEU A 276 11.06 -2.69 -6.57
CA LEU A 276 11.66 -3.00 -7.87
C LEU A 276 13.09 -3.52 -7.73
N ASN A 277 13.91 -2.89 -6.89
CA ASN A 277 15.27 -3.34 -6.64
C ASN A 277 15.33 -4.74 -6.01
N ARG A 278 14.42 -5.06 -5.09
CA ARG A 278 14.33 -6.39 -4.48
C ARG A 278 13.90 -7.45 -5.49
N VAL A 279 12.88 -7.16 -6.30
CA VAL A 279 12.45 -8.06 -7.38
C VAL A 279 13.58 -8.29 -8.37
N LYS A 280 14.26 -7.25 -8.86
CA LYS A 280 15.40 -7.39 -9.79
C LYS A 280 16.56 -8.22 -9.23
N LYS A 281 16.75 -8.18 -7.91
CA LYS A 281 17.76 -8.99 -7.22
C LYS A 281 17.34 -10.46 -7.13
N ASN A 282 16.07 -10.72 -6.85
CA ASN A 282 15.56 -12.06 -6.53
C ASN A 282 14.98 -12.80 -7.76
N MET A 283 14.60 -12.08 -8.81
CA MET A 283 13.95 -12.59 -10.03
C MET A 283 14.76 -12.16 -11.26
N PRO A 284 15.72 -12.99 -11.73
CA PRO A 284 16.64 -12.62 -12.80
C PRO A 284 15.98 -12.27 -14.14
N ASP A 285 14.82 -12.85 -14.43
CA ASP A 285 14.01 -12.57 -15.62
C ASP A 285 13.45 -11.14 -15.64
N MET A 286 13.38 -10.49 -14.47
CA MET A 286 12.90 -9.11 -14.30
C MET A 286 14.02 -8.06 -14.35
N LYS A 287 15.27 -8.41 -14.71
CA LYS A 287 16.37 -7.42 -14.76
C LYS A 287 16.13 -6.33 -15.81
N THR A 288 15.45 -6.68 -16.90
CA THR A 288 14.98 -5.76 -17.95
C THR A 288 13.50 -5.45 -17.75
N THR A 289 12.99 -4.40 -18.42
CA THR A 289 11.54 -4.15 -18.45
C THR A 289 10.83 -5.40 -19.00
N PRO A 290 9.78 -5.90 -18.32
CA PRO A 290 9.05 -7.11 -18.69
C PRO A 290 8.27 -6.99 -20.00
#